data_AF-A0A1F9AJ05-F1
#
_entry.id   AF-A0A1F9AJ05-F1
#
_cell.length_a   1.000
_cell.length_b   1.000
_cell.length_c   1.000
_cell.angle_alpha   90.00
_cell.angle_beta   90.00
_cell.angle_gamma   90.00
#
_symmetry.space_group_name_H-M   'P 1'
#
loop_
_entity.id
_entity.type
_entity.pdbx_description
1 polymer ?
#
loop_
_entity_poly.entity_id
_entity_poly.type
_entity_poly.pdbx_seq_one_letter_code
_entity_poly.pdbx_strand_id
1 'polypeptide(L)'
;MHTPAPKKPTPIRGTTILFVRRDGKVALAGDGQVTVGANVLKHRARKVRRLFRDQVLAGFAGATADAFTLFEKFEGKLEKHNGNLRRAAVELAKDWRTDRVLRRLEALMIVADKDEAFLISGAGDVIEPDEGALAIGSGGPVAEAAA
;
A
#
# COMPACT_ATOMS: atom_id res chain seq x y z
N MET A 1 24.56 21.35 31.21
CA MET A 1 24.07 19.96 31.06
C MET A 1 23.44 19.83 29.67
N HIS A 2 24.04 19.06 28.78
CA HIS A 2 23.54 18.86 27.42
C HIS A 2 22.70 17.57 27.40
N THR A 3 21.38 17.71 27.39
CA THR A 3 20.48 16.56 27.27
C THR A 3 20.59 16.03 25.84
N PRO A 4 20.96 14.76 25.61
CA PRO A 4 21.04 14.22 24.27
C PRO A 4 19.65 14.25 23.62
N ALA A 5 19.59 14.69 22.37
CA ALA A 5 18.37 14.67 21.58
C ALA A 5 17.79 13.24 21.51
N PRO A 6 16.45 13.07 21.53
CA PRO A 6 15.84 11.76 21.46
C PRO A 6 16.30 11.03 20.19
N LYS A 7 16.79 9.80 20.33
CA LYS A 7 17.15 8.94 19.19
C LYS A 7 15.91 8.76 18.31
N LYS A 8 16.02 9.12 17.03
CA LYS A 8 14.97 8.82 16.05
C LYS A 8 14.68 7.31 16.06
N PRO A 9 13.41 6.89 16.06
CA PRO A 9 13.08 5.48 16.00
C PRO A 9 13.68 4.87 14.73
N THR A 10 14.22 3.66 14.88
CA THR A 10 14.85 2.93 13.78
C THR A 10 13.84 2.69 12.66
N PRO A 11 14.13 3.07 11.40
CA PRO A 11 13.17 2.94 10.31
C PRO A 11 12.85 1.46 10.05
N ILE A 12 11.56 1.15 9.94
CA ILE A 12 11.08 -0.15 9.49
C ILE A 12 11.12 -0.11 7.97
N ARG A 13 12.02 -0.89 7.35
CA ARG A 13 12.02 -1.06 5.89
C ARG A 13 11.03 -2.15 5.53
N GLY A 14 10.02 -1.74 4.78
CA GLY A 14 8.92 -2.58 4.36
C GLY A 14 9.22 -3.35 3.07
N THR A 15 8.53 -4.48 2.98
CA THR A 15 8.14 -5.21 1.76
C THR A 15 7.95 -4.31 0.54
N THR A 16 8.44 -4.79 -0.59
CA THR A 16 8.17 -4.33 -1.95
C THR A 16 6.89 -4.97 -2.46
N ILE A 17 5.96 -4.16 -2.96
CA ILE A 17 4.78 -4.61 -3.69
C ILE A 17 4.95 -4.16 -5.14
N LEU A 18 4.72 -5.06 -6.08
CA LEU A 18 4.72 -4.80 -7.51
C LEU A 18 3.33 -5.12 -8.08
N PHE A 19 2.76 -4.15 -8.77
CA PHE A 19 1.63 -4.28 -9.65
C PHE A 19 2.11 -4.42 -11.09
N VAL A 20 1.49 -5.33 -11.83
CA VAL A 20 1.66 -5.45 -13.28
C VAL A 20 0.30 -5.72 -13.92
N ARG A 21 0.07 -5.05 -15.04
CA ARG A 21 -1.01 -5.27 -15.99
C ARG A 21 -0.41 -5.54 -17.36
N ARG A 22 -0.74 -6.69 -17.91
CA ARG A 22 -0.28 -7.13 -19.23
C ARG A 22 -1.32 -8.02 -19.88
N ASP A 23 -1.58 -7.81 -21.16
CA ASP A 23 -2.51 -8.62 -21.97
C ASP A 23 -3.91 -8.78 -21.31
N GLY A 24 -4.43 -7.69 -20.74
CA GLY A 24 -5.73 -7.67 -20.05
C GLY A 24 -5.77 -8.44 -18.73
N LYS A 25 -4.61 -8.87 -18.21
CA LYS A 25 -4.48 -9.56 -16.91
C LYS A 25 -3.78 -8.65 -15.91
N VAL A 26 -4.20 -8.77 -14.66
CA VAL A 26 -3.64 -8.00 -13.55
C VAL A 26 -3.04 -8.94 -12.52
N ALA A 27 -1.84 -8.60 -12.05
CA ALA A 27 -1.14 -9.28 -10.98
C ALA A 27 -0.66 -8.26 -9.94
N LEU A 28 -0.73 -8.66 -8.67
CA LEU A 28 -0.14 -7.93 -7.55
C LEU A 28 0.69 -8.93 -6.74
N ALA A 29 1.98 -8.66 -6.61
CA ALA A 29 2.91 -9.49 -5.87
C ALA A 29 3.61 -8.65 -4.81
N GLY A 30 4.04 -9.29 -3.73
CA GLY A 30 4.89 -8.66 -2.75
C GLY A 30 5.84 -9.66 -2.12
N ASP A 31 7.02 -9.20 -1.72
CA ASP A 31 7.90 -10.04 -0.93
C ASP A 31 7.40 -10.19 0.52
N GLY A 32 8.13 -10.93 1.36
CA GLY A 32 7.71 -11.22 2.73
C GLY A 32 8.56 -10.56 3.80
N GLN A 33 9.58 -9.79 3.41
CA GLN A 33 10.61 -9.30 4.33
C GLN A 33 10.09 -8.12 5.15
N VAL A 34 10.32 -8.20 6.46
CA VAL A 34 10.14 -7.10 7.41
C VAL A 34 11.48 -6.86 8.09
N THR A 35 12.03 -5.66 7.91
CA THR A 35 13.35 -5.29 8.44
C THR A 35 13.21 -4.11 9.39
N VAL A 36 13.83 -4.18 10.57
CA VAL A 36 13.91 -3.06 11.52
C VAL A 36 15.39 -2.73 11.74
N GLY A 37 15.82 -1.58 11.25
CA GLY A 37 17.25 -1.23 11.20
C GLY A 37 18.01 -2.17 10.28
N ALA A 38 18.98 -2.89 10.82
CA ALA A 38 19.77 -3.88 10.08
C ALA A 38 19.23 -5.32 10.22
N ASN A 39 18.22 -5.55 11.07
CA ASN A 39 17.77 -6.89 11.42
C ASN A 39 16.49 -7.27 10.67
N VAL A 40 16.53 -8.42 9.99
CA VAL A 40 15.34 -9.03 9.40
C VAL A 40 14.54 -9.73 10.50
N LEU A 41 13.32 -9.27 10.75
CA LEU A 41 12.45 -9.81 11.80
C LEU A 41 11.50 -10.90 11.30
N LYS A 42 11.11 -10.86 10.02
CA LYS A 42 10.17 -11.81 9.44
C LYS A 42 10.39 -11.95 7.94
N HIS A 43 10.31 -13.18 7.44
CA HIS A 43 10.46 -13.49 6.02
C HIS A 43 9.13 -13.78 5.30
N ARG A 44 8.01 -13.91 6.04
CA ARG A 44 6.69 -14.28 5.49
C ARG A 44 5.58 -13.32 5.95
N ALA A 45 5.69 -12.04 5.62
CA ALA A 45 4.54 -11.14 5.66
C ALA A 45 3.65 -11.34 4.42
N ARG A 46 2.33 -11.37 4.58
CA ARG A 46 1.37 -11.31 3.47
C ARG A 46 0.76 -9.92 3.46
N LYS A 47 1.29 -9.04 2.62
CA LYS A 47 0.83 -7.65 2.48
C LYS A 47 0.02 -7.40 1.21
N VAL A 48 -0.22 -8.46 0.44
CA VAL A 48 -1.21 -8.49 -0.65
C VAL A 48 -2.44 -9.22 -0.14
N ARG A 49 -3.61 -8.62 -0.35
CA ARG A 49 -4.91 -9.17 0.04
C ARG A 49 -5.89 -9.02 -1.12
N ARG A 50 -6.80 -9.98 -1.22
CA ARG A 50 -7.97 -9.89 -2.08
C ARG A 50 -9.14 -9.31 -1.30
N LEU A 51 -9.83 -8.38 -1.91
CA LEU A 51 -10.90 -7.54 -1.37
C LEU A 51 -12.11 -7.60 -2.30
N PHE A 52 -13.27 -7.21 -1.78
CA PHE A 52 -14.54 -7.13 -2.49
C PHE A 52 -14.85 -8.38 -3.33
N ARG A 53 -15.10 -9.49 -2.63
CA ARG A 53 -15.39 -10.81 -3.24
C ARG A 53 -14.31 -11.26 -4.22
N ASP A 54 -13.06 -11.06 -3.85
CA ASP A 54 -11.87 -11.39 -4.62
C ASP A 54 -11.69 -10.64 -5.95
N GLN A 55 -12.50 -9.60 -6.21
CA GLN A 55 -12.47 -8.82 -7.44
C GLN A 55 -11.41 -7.71 -7.42
N VAL A 56 -10.96 -7.31 -6.23
CA VAL A 56 -9.96 -6.24 -6.06
C VAL A 56 -8.72 -6.80 -5.37
N LEU A 57 -7.54 -6.52 -5.92
CA LEU A 57 -6.24 -6.75 -5.30
C LEU A 57 -5.82 -5.48 -4.55
N ALA A 58 -5.34 -5.64 -3.32
CA ALA A 58 -4.79 -4.54 -2.54
C ALA A 58 -3.44 -4.93 -1.95
N GLY A 59 -2.48 -4.01 -2.00
CA GLY A 59 -1.11 -4.21 -1.52
C GLY A 59 -0.63 -2.99 -0.74
N PHE A 60 0.06 -3.21 0.37
CA PHE A 60 0.47 -2.13 1.27
C PHE A 60 1.94 -2.22 1.65
N ALA A 61 2.68 -1.11 1.49
CA ALA A 61 4.08 -1.01 1.89
C ALA A 61 4.21 -0.19 3.18
N GLY A 62 3.98 -0.84 4.32
CA GLY A 62 4.11 -0.23 5.65
C GLY A 62 4.03 -1.25 6.79
N ALA A 63 3.70 -0.81 8.01
CA ALA A 63 3.52 -1.72 9.13
C ALA A 63 2.27 -2.58 8.97
N THR A 64 2.33 -3.82 9.45
CA THR A 64 1.24 -4.80 9.24
C THR A 64 -0.07 -4.37 9.90
N ALA A 65 -0.03 -3.71 11.07
CA ALA A 65 -1.23 -3.26 11.76
C ALA A 65 -1.98 -2.20 10.95
N ASP A 66 -1.27 -1.21 10.41
CA ASP A 66 -1.86 -0.17 9.58
C ASP A 66 -2.47 -0.74 8.29
N ALA A 67 -1.83 -1.76 7.71
CA ALA A 67 -2.33 -2.46 6.53
C ALA A 67 -3.74 -3.05 6.77
N PHE A 68 -3.95 -3.72 7.91
CA PHE A 68 -5.25 -4.29 8.26
C PHE A 68 -6.34 -3.20 8.35
N THR A 69 -6.05 -2.11 9.07
CA THR A 69 -6.99 -1.00 9.22
C THR A 69 -7.35 -0.36 7.89
N LEU A 70 -6.38 -0.14 7.00
CA LEU A 70 -6.63 0.47 5.69
C LEU A 70 -7.39 -0.48 4.76
N PHE A 71 -7.09 -1.78 4.77
CA PHE A 71 -7.85 -2.76 4.02
C PHE A 71 -9.30 -2.85 4.47
N GLU A 72 -9.58 -2.85 5.78
CA GLU A 72 -10.96 -2.87 6.30
C GLU A 72 -11.72 -1.59 5.92
N LYS A 73 -11.09 -0.42 6.06
CA LYS A 73 -11.69 0.85 5.63
C LYS A 73 -11.97 0.83 4.13
N PHE A 74 -11.05 0.32 3.32
CA PHE A 74 -11.21 0.26 1.88
C PHE A 74 -12.30 -0.72 1.44
N GLU A 75 -12.39 -1.90 2.07
CA GLU A 75 -13.48 -2.87 1.86
C GLU A 75 -14.84 -2.19 2.08
N GLY A 76 -15.00 -1.46 3.20
CA GLY A 76 -16.24 -0.72 3.48
C GLY A 76 -16.55 0.37 2.45
N LYS A 77 -15.53 1.02 1.87
CA LYS A 77 -15.72 1.99 0.76
C LYS A 77 -16.15 1.28 -0.53
N LEU A 78 -15.56 0.13 -0.84
CA LEU A 78 -15.95 -0.69 -1.99
C LEU A 78 -17.40 -1.15 -1.86
N GLU A 79 -17.80 -1.66 -0.69
CA GLU A 79 -19.19 -2.06 -0.43
C GLU A 79 -20.15 -0.87 -0.59
N LYS A 80 -19.85 0.27 0.05
CA LYS A 80 -20.69 1.48 -0.01
C LYS A 80 -20.84 2.03 -1.44
N HIS A 81 -19.85 1.82 -2.28
CA HIS A 81 -19.82 2.32 -3.66
C HIS A 81 -20.00 1.22 -4.70
N ASN A 82 -20.56 0.06 -4.31
CA ASN A 82 -20.88 -1.07 -5.18
C ASN A 82 -19.71 -1.51 -6.06
N GLY A 83 -18.49 -1.50 -5.51
CA GLY A 83 -17.28 -1.91 -6.20
C GLY A 83 -16.67 -0.86 -7.12
N ASN A 84 -17.17 0.38 -7.14
CA ASN A 84 -16.54 1.45 -7.93
C ASN A 84 -15.15 1.80 -7.34
N LEU A 85 -14.09 1.28 -7.98
CA LEU A 85 -12.73 1.36 -7.47
C LEU A 85 -12.24 2.80 -7.32
N ARG A 86 -12.37 3.62 -8.38
CA ARG A 86 -11.96 5.03 -8.36
C ARG A 86 -12.64 5.82 -7.25
N ARG A 87 -13.96 5.66 -7.09
CA ARG A 87 -14.72 6.36 -6.02
C ARG A 87 -14.30 5.88 -4.64
N ALA A 88 -14.13 4.57 -4.44
CA ALA A 88 -13.67 4.02 -3.17
C ALA A 88 -12.26 4.54 -2.82
N ALA A 89 -11.37 4.63 -3.81
CA ALA A 89 -10.00 5.13 -3.65
C ALA A 89 -9.97 6.59 -3.19
N VAL A 90 -10.74 7.46 -3.87
CA VAL A 90 -10.88 8.88 -3.52
C VAL A 90 -11.46 9.06 -2.11
N GLU A 91 -12.49 8.29 -1.77
CA GLU A 91 -13.11 8.39 -0.45
C GLU A 91 -12.22 7.85 0.67
N LEU A 92 -11.42 6.82 0.41
CA LEU A 92 -10.39 6.37 1.35
C LEU A 92 -9.30 7.44 1.52
N ALA A 93 -8.80 8.04 0.44
CA ALA A 93 -7.75 9.05 0.49
C ALA A 93 -8.17 10.26 1.34
N LYS A 94 -9.44 10.69 1.23
CA LYS A 94 -10.02 11.74 2.09
C LYS A 94 -10.04 11.34 3.57
N ASP A 95 -10.51 10.13 3.88
CA ASP A 95 -10.54 9.62 5.25
C ASP A 95 -9.12 9.48 5.83
N TRP A 96 -8.19 8.96 5.04
CA TRP A 96 -6.81 8.74 5.45
C TRP A 96 -6.10 10.07 5.75
N ARG A 97 -6.26 11.09 4.88
CA ARG A 97 -5.69 12.42 5.08
C ARG A 97 -6.21 13.12 6.34
N THR A 98 -7.49 12.91 6.67
CA THR A 98 -8.14 13.61 7.80
C THR A 98 -7.89 12.90 9.13
N ASP A 99 -7.66 11.59 9.12
CA ASP A 99 -7.35 10.81 10.30
C ASP A 99 -6.01 11.25 10.93
N ARG A 100 -6.06 11.66 12.20
CA ARG A 100 -4.90 12.22 12.93
C ARG A 100 -3.73 11.24 13.05
N VAL A 101 -4.03 9.94 13.13
CA VAL A 101 -3.03 8.88 13.29
C VAL A 101 -2.55 8.42 11.91
N LEU A 102 -3.48 8.05 11.04
CA LEU A 102 -3.13 7.41 9.77
C LEU A 102 -2.41 8.36 8.80
N ARG A 103 -2.70 9.66 8.81
CA ARG A 103 -2.04 10.63 7.90
C ARG A 103 -0.53 10.78 8.12
N ARG A 104 -0.01 10.32 9.26
CA ARG A 104 1.43 10.38 9.59
C ARG A 104 2.18 9.13 9.14
N LEU A 105 1.49 8.16 8.57
CA LEU A 105 2.09 6.95 8.06
C LEU A 105 2.87 7.26 6.77
N GLU A 106 4.16 6.96 6.76
CA GLU A 106 5.01 6.97 5.56
C GLU A 106 4.77 5.68 4.75
N ALA A 107 3.52 5.42 4.38
CA ALA A 107 3.12 4.20 3.69
C ALA A 107 2.25 4.50 2.48
N LEU A 108 2.37 3.63 1.47
CA LEU A 108 1.61 3.66 0.23
C LEU A 108 0.76 2.39 0.11
N MET A 109 -0.38 2.51 -0.56
CA MET A 109 -1.25 1.40 -0.89
C MET A 109 -1.53 1.35 -2.39
N ILE A 110 -1.34 0.20 -3.02
CA ILE A 110 -1.81 -0.06 -4.38
C ILE A 110 -3.13 -0.83 -4.30
N VAL A 111 -4.11 -0.43 -5.09
CA VAL A 111 -5.37 -1.16 -5.29
C VAL A 111 -5.63 -1.33 -6.78
N ALA A 112 -6.12 -2.49 -7.20
CA ALA A 112 -6.39 -2.75 -8.60
C ALA A 112 -7.53 -3.76 -8.79
N ASP A 113 -8.38 -3.52 -9.77
CA ASP A 113 -9.29 -4.52 -10.32
C ASP A 113 -8.83 -4.89 -11.75
N LYS A 114 -9.71 -5.50 -12.53
CA LYS A 114 -9.43 -5.88 -13.92
C LYS A 114 -9.28 -4.68 -14.89
N ASP A 115 -9.86 -3.53 -14.55
CA ASP A 115 -10.05 -2.37 -15.43
C ASP A 115 -9.23 -1.16 -14.99
N GLU A 116 -9.02 -0.94 -13.69
CA GLU A 116 -8.35 0.23 -13.11
C GLU A 116 -7.35 -0.15 -12.01
N ALA A 117 -6.38 0.73 -11.74
CA ALA A 117 -5.45 0.60 -10.63
C ALA A 117 -5.10 1.98 -10.06
N PHE A 118 -4.89 2.06 -8.75
CA PHE A 118 -4.56 3.32 -8.07
C PHE A 118 -3.51 3.12 -6.98
N LEU A 119 -2.58 4.07 -6.91
CA LEU A 119 -1.74 4.35 -5.76
C LEU A 119 -2.46 5.34 -4.83
N ILE A 120 -2.53 5.02 -3.55
CA ILE A 120 -3.17 5.85 -2.52
C ILE A 120 -2.16 6.14 -1.41
N SER A 121 -2.12 7.40 -0.96
CA SER A 121 -1.22 7.88 0.09
C SER A 121 -1.97 8.50 1.28
N GLY A 122 -1.30 8.56 2.44
CA GLY A 122 -1.80 9.29 3.62
C GLY A 122 -1.84 10.82 3.45
N ALA A 123 -1.21 11.37 2.40
CA ALA A 123 -1.35 12.77 2.04
C ALA A 123 -2.66 13.08 1.29
N GLY A 124 -3.40 12.02 0.91
CA GLY A 124 -4.66 12.11 0.19
C GLY A 124 -4.50 12.07 -1.33
N ASP A 125 -3.36 11.58 -1.82
CA ASP A 125 -3.13 11.40 -3.25
C ASP A 125 -3.85 10.14 -3.74
N VAL A 126 -4.39 10.21 -4.95
CA VAL A 126 -4.91 9.07 -5.71
C VAL A 126 -4.33 9.19 -7.12
N ILE A 127 -3.41 8.29 -7.44
CA ILE A 127 -2.63 8.36 -8.68
C ILE A 127 -2.89 7.07 -9.46
N GLU A 128 -3.30 7.22 -10.72
CA GLU A 128 -3.40 6.11 -11.66
C GLU A 128 -2.03 5.93 -12.33
N PRO A 129 -1.50 4.70 -12.44
CA PRO A 129 -0.23 4.48 -13.11
C PRO A 129 -0.38 4.72 -14.62
N ASP A 130 0.56 5.46 -15.21
CA ASP A 130 0.59 5.72 -16.66
C ASP A 130 0.97 4.46 -17.45
N GLU A 131 1.78 3.59 -16.84
CA GLU A 131 2.28 2.37 -17.43
C GLU A 131 1.58 1.12 -16.88
N GLY A 132 1.82 -0.02 -17.52
CA GLY A 132 1.33 -1.31 -17.08
C GLY A 132 1.98 -1.83 -15.79
N ALA A 133 2.86 -1.09 -15.13
CA ALA A 133 3.52 -1.52 -13.90
C ALA A 133 3.62 -0.37 -12.88
N LEU A 134 3.67 -0.73 -11.61
CA LEU A 134 3.85 0.21 -10.50
C LEU A 134 4.39 -0.54 -9.28
N ALA A 135 5.41 0.00 -8.63
CA ALA A 135 5.93 -0.60 -7.40
C ALA A 135 5.98 0.37 -6.22
N ILE A 136 5.77 -0.18 -5.01
CA ILE A 136 5.92 0.54 -3.74
C ILE A 136 6.80 -0.24 -2.77
N GLY A 137 7.38 0.45 -1.80
CA GLY A 137 8.23 -0.15 -0.77
C GLY A 137 9.72 -0.11 -1.12
N SER A 138 10.54 -0.81 -0.33
CA SER A 138 11.99 -0.59 -0.31
C SER A 138 12.73 -0.96 -1.59
N GLY A 139 12.21 -1.90 -2.38
CA GLY A 139 12.74 -2.32 -3.68
C GLY A 139 11.94 -1.78 -4.88
N GLY A 140 11.03 -0.82 -4.68
CA GLY A 140 10.10 -0.36 -5.70
C GLY A 140 10.76 -0.02 -7.05
N PRO A 141 11.72 0.91 -7.10
CA PRO A 141 12.34 1.33 -8.37
C PRO A 141 13.01 0.19 -9.14
N VAL A 142 13.60 -0.79 -8.44
CA VAL A 142 14.25 -1.95 -9.08
C VAL A 142 13.21 -2.92 -9.63
N ALA A 143 12.12 -3.15 -8.90
CA ALA A 143 11.04 -4.03 -9.33
C ALA A 143 10.27 -3.46 -10.53
N GLU A 144 10.05 -2.15 -10.55
CA GLU A 144 9.37 -1.44 -11.64
C GLU A 144 10.19 -1.43 -12.93
N ALA A 145 11.50 -1.15 -12.84
CA ALA A 145 12.40 -1.17 -13.99
C ALA A 145 12.56 -2.56 -14.66
N ALA A 146 12.21 -3.64 -13.96
CA ALA A 146 12.33 -5.01 -14.45
C ALA A 146 11.01 -5.59 -14.99
N ALA A 147 9.89 -4.91 -14.80
CA ALA A 147 8.54 -5.36 -15.17
C ALA A 147 8.22 -5.07 -16.65
#